data_AF-A0A516GZ96-F1
#
_entry.id   AF-A0A516GZ96-F1
#
_cell.length_a   1.000
_cell.length_b   1.000
_cell.length_c   1.000
_cell.angle_alpha   90.00
_cell.angle_beta   90.00
_cell.angle_gamma   90.00
#
_symmetry.space_group_name_H-M   'P 1'
#
loop_
_entity.id
_entity.type
_entity.pdbx_description
1 polymer ?
#
loop_
_entity_poly.entity_id
_entity_poly.type
_entity_poly.pdbx_seq_one_letter_code
_entity_poly.pdbx_strand_id
1 'polypeptide(L)'
;MTSSAPIKARVFRPDPEFPADPPLRVTRPADVGFDGPASALVLSSPHSGDIYPASFKAYSQLDPHTLRRSEDAFIHELYIDGPSRGAPLLEALFPRAYCDPNRSAYELDPGMFDAPLPPHCVTESSKIGAGLGTIARVVAGGLEIYKSKIPFAEAERRVETCWRPYHNMLEQLLTEARTQHGVALLLDCHSMPSVGGNNMPDAGQRRADMVLGDFHGTSCPSRLVDRAEGYLASCGFGVARNKPYAGGYITQHYARRDQGFFTLQLEINRDLYMDEEKIVKSAGFARVQRAMTGLIELLIASATPDFLHG
;
A
#
# COMPACT_ATOMS: atom_id res chain seq x y z
N MET A 1 9.01 12.56 -32.59
CA MET A 1 7.68 13.17 -32.39
C MET A 1 6.64 12.06 -32.37
N THR A 2 6.44 11.45 -31.21
CA THR A 2 5.37 10.47 -30.97
C THR A 2 4.32 11.19 -30.12
N SER A 3 3.26 11.62 -30.79
CA SER A 3 2.09 12.27 -30.18
C SER A 3 1.42 11.30 -29.21
N SER A 4 1.46 11.61 -27.92
CA SER A 4 0.63 10.95 -26.91
C SER A 4 -0.80 11.46 -27.10
N ALA A 5 -1.69 10.60 -27.58
CA ALA A 5 -3.11 10.90 -27.62
C ALA A 5 -3.62 11.15 -26.19
N PRO A 6 -4.48 12.15 -25.96
CA PRO A 6 -5.04 12.41 -24.64
C PRO A 6 -5.91 11.22 -24.22
N ILE A 7 -5.65 10.69 -23.02
CA ILE A 7 -6.52 9.71 -22.38
C ILE A 7 -7.89 10.39 -22.22
N LYS A 8 -8.89 9.97 -23.00
CA LYS A 8 -10.27 10.38 -22.78
C LYS A 8 -10.62 10.02 -21.34
N ALA A 9 -10.92 11.01 -20.50
CA ALA A 9 -11.45 10.79 -19.17
C ALA A 9 -12.68 9.89 -19.29
N ARG A 10 -12.54 8.59 -18.97
CA ARG A 10 -13.68 7.70 -18.81
C ARG A 10 -14.46 8.25 -17.62
N VAL A 11 -15.75 8.50 -17.83
CA VAL A 11 -16.66 9.02 -16.81
C VAL A 11 -16.60 8.07 -15.62
N PHE A 12 -16.01 8.54 -14.53
CA PHE A 12 -15.99 7.88 -13.25
C PHE A 12 -17.45 7.63 -12.82
N ARG A 13 -17.79 6.39 -12.52
CA ARG A 13 -19.10 6.03 -11.99
C ARG A 13 -18.93 5.75 -10.50
N PRO A 14 -19.62 6.49 -9.61
CA PRO A 14 -19.62 6.22 -8.18
C PRO A 14 -19.97 4.75 -7.93
N ASP A 15 -19.28 4.10 -7.00
CA ASP A 15 -19.74 2.83 -6.44
C ASP A 15 -20.54 3.15 -5.18
N PRO A 16 -21.89 3.03 -5.21
CA PRO A 16 -22.76 3.50 -4.13
C PRO A 16 -22.59 2.71 -2.82
N GLU A 17 -21.81 1.63 -2.83
CA GLU A 17 -21.56 0.80 -1.67
C GLU A 17 -20.48 1.37 -0.74
N PHE A 18 -19.71 2.38 -1.17
CA PHE A 18 -18.75 3.07 -0.33
C PHE A 18 -19.30 4.40 0.19
N PRO A 19 -19.01 4.77 1.45
CA PRO A 19 -19.48 6.03 2.03
C PRO A 19 -18.71 7.27 1.52
N ALA A 20 -17.58 7.05 0.84
CA ALA A 20 -16.80 8.09 0.18
C ALA A 20 -16.64 7.74 -1.30
N ASP A 21 -16.66 8.75 -2.14
CA ASP A 21 -16.52 8.62 -3.59
C ASP A 21 -15.49 9.63 -4.12
N PRO A 22 -14.30 9.17 -4.58
CA PRO A 22 -13.82 7.78 -4.58
C PRO A 22 -13.60 7.20 -3.16
N PRO A 23 -13.50 5.86 -3.01
CA PRO A 23 -13.36 5.15 -1.72
C PRO A 23 -11.92 5.22 -1.18
N LEU A 24 -11.42 6.43 -1.03
CA LEU A 24 -10.13 6.75 -0.44
C LEU A 24 -10.30 7.96 0.48
N ARG A 25 -9.33 8.17 1.37
CA ARG A 25 -9.22 9.41 2.13
C ARG A 25 -7.83 9.97 1.93
N VAL A 26 -7.76 11.28 1.75
CA VAL A 26 -6.51 12.03 1.79
C VAL A 26 -6.63 12.98 2.96
N THR A 27 -5.67 12.91 3.87
CA THR A 27 -5.50 13.92 4.91
C THR A 27 -4.32 14.78 4.51
N ARG A 28 -4.59 16.02 4.08
CA ARG A 28 -3.56 17.00 3.73
C ARG A 28 -3.11 17.76 4.98
N PRO A 29 -1.88 18.32 4.99
CA PRO A 29 -1.42 19.12 6.12
C PRO A 29 -2.37 20.28 6.49
N ALA A 30 -2.95 20.94 5.48
CA ALA A 30 -3.91 22.02 5.70
C ALA A 30 -5.20 21.56 6.41
N ASP A 31 -5.63 20.30 6.22
CA ASP A 31 -6.86 19.76 6.82
C ASP A 31 -6.74 19.60 8.34
N VAL A 32 -5.50 19.49 8.84
CA VAL A 32 -5.19 19.35 10.28
C VAL A 32 -4.61 20.63 10.89
N GLY A 33 -4.70 21.76 10.18
CA GLY A 33 -4.23 23.06 10.66
C GLY A 33 -2.71 23.21 10.69
N PHE A 34 -1.96 22.40 9.93
CA PHE A 34 -0.53 22.61 9.76
C PHE A 34 -0.29 23.87 8.92
N ASP A 35 0.43 24.83 9.51
CA ASP A 35 0.72 26.17 9.00
C ASP A 35 2.06 26.27 8.26
N GLY A 36 2.86 25.20 8.27
CA GLY A 36 4.07 25.06 7.47
C GLY A 36 3.82 24.64 6.02
N PRO A 37 4.85 24.68 5.16
CA PRO A 37 4.75 24.14 3.81
C PRO A 37 4.59 22.61 3.86
N ALA A 38 3.78 22.06 2.95
CA ALA A 38 3.82 20.62 2.68
C ALA A 38 5.27 20.16 2.43
N SER A 39 5.58 18.92 2.79
CA SER A 39 6.90 18.32 2.65
C SER A 39 7.01 17.55 1.33
N ALA A 40 8.25 17.17 0.96
CA ALA A 40 8.50 16.27 -0.16
C ALA A 40 8.11 14.80 0.13
N LEU A 41 7.76 14.46 1.37
CA LEU A 41 7.33 13.12 1.77
C LEU A 41 5.82 12.95 1.55
N VAL A 42 5.42 11.88 0.89
CA VAL A 42 4.04 11.41 0.75
C VAL A 42 3.92 10.05 1.42
N LEU A 43 2.85 9.86 2.19
CA LEU A 43 2.54 8.60 2.88
C LEU A 43 1.38 7.90 2.17
N SER A 44 1.52 6.59 1.91
CA SER A 44 0.52 5.76 1.23
C SER A 44 0.19 4.54 2.09
N SER A 45 -1.06 4.39 2.51
CA SER A 45 -1.60 3.22 3.20
C SER A 45 -2.59 2.48 2.29
N PRO A 46 -2.11 1.64 1.37
CA PRO A 46 -2.94 1.00 0.35
C PRO A 46 -3.82 -0.14 0.90
N HIS A 47 -3.49 -0.69 2.07
CA HIS A 47 -4.05 -1.98 2.56
C HIS A 47 -4.80 -1.89 3.88
N SER A 48 -5.03 -0.70 4.41
CA SER A 48 -5.69 -0.52 5.71
C SER A 48 -7.21 -0.32 5.65
N GLY A 49 -7.80 -0.37 4.45
CA GLY A 49 -9.24 -0.23 4.24
C GLY A 49 -10.03 -1.43 4.75
N ASP A 50 -11.12 -1.15 5.45
CA ASP A 50 -11.96 -2.13 6.14
C ASP A 50 -13.45 -2.02 5.74
N ILE A 51 -13.77 -1.25 4.69
CA ILE A 51 -15.14 -1.10 4.19
C ILE A 51 -15.42 -2.20 3.15
N TYR A 52 -16.07 -3.28 3.57
CA TYR A 52 -16.44 -4.40 2.71
C TYR A 52 -17.82 -4.20 2.06
N PRO A 53 -17.90 -3.98 0.73
CA PRO A 53 -19.16 -3.83 0.01
C PRO A 53 -20.10 -5.02 0.22
N ALA A 54 -21.41 -4.78 0.19
CA ALA A 54 -22.42 -5.83 0.31
C ALA A 54 -22.34 -6.81 -0.87
N SER A 55 -22.09 -6.31 -2.09
CA SER A 55 -21.86 -7.13 -3.28
C SER A 55 -20.67 -8.07 -3.11
N PHE A 56 -19.57 -7.60 -2.52
CA PHE A 56 -18.40 -8.43 -2.26
C PHE A 56 -18.69 -9.54 -1.25
N LYS A 57 -19.38 -9.21 -0.15
CA LYS A 57 -19.80 -10.21 0.85
C LYS A 57 -20.75 -11.25 0.27
N ALA A 58 -21.60 -10.87 -0.68
CA ALA A 58 -22.48 -11.83 -1.36
C ALA A 58 -21.69 -12.87 -2.17
N TYR A 59 -20.65 -12.44 -2.88
CA TYR A 59 -19.74 -13.33 -3.62
C TYR A 59 -18.88 -14.22 -2.71
N SER A 60 -18.58 -13.75 -1.51
CA SER A 60 -17.65 -14.45 -0.62
C SER A 60 -18.26 -15.66 0.09
N GLN A 61 -17.48 -16.74 0.24
CA GLN A 61 -17.78 -17.88 1.11
C GLN A 61 -17.19 -17.74 2.52
N LEU A 62 -16.37 -16.72 2.74
CA LEU A 62 -15.70 -16.47 4.01
C LEU A 62 -16.59 -15.58 4.88
N ASP A 63 -16.50 -15.77 6.19
CA ASP A 63 -17.13 -14.86 7.13
C ASP A 63 -16.40 -13.50 7.13
N PRO A 64 -17.08 -12.43 7.59
CA PRO A 64 -16.49 -11.10 7.61
C PRO A 64 -15.14 -11.04 8.32
N HIS A 65 -14.97 -11.73 9.45
CA HIS A 65 -13.73 -11.67 10.22
C HIS A 65 -12.57 -12.35 9.48
N THR A 66 -12.82 -13.48 8.82
CA THR A 66 -11.79 -14.15 8.00
C THR A 66 -11.36 -13.29 6.81
N LEU A 67 -12.28 -12.54 6.18
CA LEU A 67 -11.96 -11.61 5.10
C LEU A 67 -10.99 -10.50 5.53
N ARG A 68 -11.02 -10.11 6.80
CA ARG A 68 -10.15 -9.06 7.37
C ARG A 68 -8.72 -9.52 7.61
N ARG A 69 -8.43 -10.82 7.61
CA ARG A 69 -7.07 -11.35 7.89
C ARG A 69 -6.00 -10.89 6.91
N SER A 70 -6.39 -10.47 5.70
CA SER A 70 -5.47 -9.87 4.74
C SER A 70 -5.21 -8.38 4.95
N GLU A 71 -6.03 -7.68 5.74
CA GLU A 71 -5.85 -6.23 6.00
C GLU A 71 -4.49 -5.95 6.62
N ASP A 72 -3.92 -4.81 6.23
CA ASP A 72 -2.90 -4.14 7.03
C ASP A 72 -3.60 -3.26 8.07
N ALA A 73 -4.34 -3.92 8.96
CA ALA A 73 -5.26 -3.28 9.89
C ALA A 73 -4.53 -2.21 10.72
N PHE A 74 -5.18 -1.05 10.91
CA PHE A 74 -4.69 0.09 11.69
C PHE A 74 -3.40 0.75 11.18
N ILE A 75 -2.86 0.39 10.01
CA ILE A 75 -1.65 1.03 9.48
C ILE A 75 -1.84 2.54 9.31
N HIS A 76 -2.94 2.99 8.72
CA HIS A 76 -3.19 4.44 8.56
C HIS A 76 -3.10 5.21 9.88
N GLU A 77 -3.53 4.61 10.99
CA GLU A 77 -3.46 5.21 12.31
C GLU A 77 -2.03 5.29 12.88
N LEU A 78 -1.14 4.36 12.50
CA LEU A 78 0.28 4.45 12.88
C LEU A 78 1.01 5.62 12.21
N TYR A 79 0.49 6.10 11.08
CA TYR A 79 1.06 7.21 10.31
C TYR A 79 0.23 8.51 10.40
N ILE A 80 -0.74 8.56 11.32
CA ILE A 80 -1.71 9.68 11.45
C ILE A 80 -1.06 11.03 11.76
N ASP A 81 0.13 11.04 12.35
CA ASP A 81 0.86 12.27 12.67
C ASP A 81 1.53 12.91 11.44
N GLY A 82 1.59 12.21 10.30
CA GLY A 82 2.22 12.69 9.07
C GLY A 82 1.72 14.06 8.60
N PRO A 83 0.40 14.26 8.43
CA PRO A 83 -0.16 15.54 7.99
C PRO A 83 0.22 16.71 8.91
N SER A 84 0.27 16.49 10.24
CA SER A 84 0.68 17.51 11.21
C SER A 84 2.16 17.91 11.13
N ARG A 85 2.93 17.25 10.25
CA ARG A 85 4.35 17.49 9.97
C ARG A 85 4.60 17.91 8.52
N GLY A 86 3.55 18.09 7.74
CA GLY A 86 3.63 18.45 6.33
C GLY A 86 3.59 17.28 5.35
N ALA A 87 3.53 16.02 5.79
CA ALA A 87 3.45 14.86 4.90
C ALA A 87 1.98 14.44 4.67
N PRO A 88 1.39 14.60 3.47
CA PRO A 88 0.04 14.11 3.21
C PRO A 88 -0.04 12.59 3.36
N LEU A 89 -1.18 12.11 3.88
CA LEU A 89 -1.49 10.69 4.03
C LEU A 89 -2.65 10.31 3.11
N LEU A 90 -2.39 9.38 2.20
CA LEU A 90 -3.40 8.72 1.36
C LEU A 90 -3.70 7.33 1.94
N GLU A 91 -4.97 7.02 2.18
CA GLU A 91 -5.43 5.70 2.61
C GLU A 91 -6.53 5.16 1.69
N ALA A 92 -6.49 3.87 1.40
CA ALA A 92 -7.60 3.17 0.76
C ALA A 92 -8.68 2.86 1.81
N LEU A 93 -9.95 3.07 1.48
CA LEU A 93 -11.07 2.67 2.36
C LEU A 93 -11.62 1.29 2.00
N PHE A 94 -11.34 0.81 0.79
CA PHE A 94 -11.67 -0.54 0.34
C PHE A 94 -10.59 -1.54 0.77
N PRO A 95 -10.97 -2.79 1.09
CA PRO A 95 -10.02 -3.81 1.49
C PRO A 95 -9.25 -4.34 0.29
N ARG A 96 -7.96 -4.66 0.47
CA ARG A 96 -7.13 -5.27 -0.57
C ARG A 96 -7.67 -6.61 -1.09
N ALA A 97 -8.46 -7.32 -0.28
CA ALA A 97 -9.16 -8.54 -0.69
C ALA A 97 -10.23 -8.28 -1.76
N TYR A 98 -10.78 -7.06 -1.78
CA TYR A 98 -11.71 -6.61 -2.81
C TYR A 98 -10.95 -6.12 -4.05
N CYS A 99 -10.00 -5.20 -3.86
CA CYS A 99 -9.14 -4.66 -4.91
C CYS A 99 -7.81 -4.24 -4.29
N ASP A 100 -6.69 -4.82 -4.74
CA ASP A 100 -5.35 -4.52 -4.20
C ASP A 100 -4.67 -3.41 -5.02
N PRO A 101 -4.52 -2.17 -4.49
CA PRO A 101 -3.85 -1.09 -5.20
C PRO A 101 -2.31 -1.27 -5.22
N ASN A 102 -1.76 -2.20 -4.45
CA ASN A 102 -0.35 -2.58 -4.53
C ASN A 102 -0.13 -3.76 -5.53
N ARG A 103 -0.93 -3.79 -6.61
CA ARG A 103 -0.83 -4.67 -7.78
C ARG A 103 -1.07 -3.90 -9.08
N SER A 104 -0.63 -4.47 -10.20
CA SER A 104 -0.91 -3.87 -11.52
C SER A 104 -2.40 -4.00 -11.86
N ALA A 105 -3.04 -2.95 -12.37
CA ALA A 105 -4.51 -2.85 -12.53
C ALA A 105 -5.22 -4.13 -13.03
N TYR A 106 -4.64 -4.85 -14.00
CA TYR A 106 -5.22 -6.07 -14.57
C TYR A 106 -4.30 -7.30 -14.43
N GLU A 107 -3.57 -7.42 -13.31
CA GLU A 107 -2.89 -8.65 -12.89
C GLU A 107 -3.93 -9.59 -12.24
N LEU A 108 -4.52 -10.48 -13.05
CA LEU A 108 -5.72 -11.25 -12.71
C LEU A 108 -5.52 -12.74 -12.91
N ASP A 109 -6.04 -13.56 -11.98
CA ASP A 109 -6.09 -15.02 -12.11
C ASP A 109 -7.25 -15.44 -13.03
N PRO A 110 -6.99 -16.02 -14.22
CA PRO A 110 -8.05 -16.45 -15.14
C PRO A 110 -9.03 -17.46 -14.53
N GLY A 111 -8.58 -18.25 -13.54
CA GLY A 111 -9.40 -19.24 -12.85
C GLY A 111 -10.57 -18.63 -12.07
N MET A 112 -10.49 -17.35 -11.72
CA MET A 112 -11.53 -16.63 -10.98
C MET A 112 -12.71 -16.17 -11.85
N PHE A 113 -12.56 -16.16 -13.17
CA PHE A 113 -13.52 -15.50 -14.06
C PHE A 113 -14.36 -16.50 -14.87
N ASP A 114 -15.62 -16.13 -15.13
CA ASP A 114 -16.61 -16.94 -15.87
C ASP A 114 -16.43 -16.89 -17.39
N ALA A 115 -15.66 -15.94 -17.89
CA ALA A 115 -15.30 -15.76 -19.28
C ALA A 115 -13.78 -15.61 -19.44
N PRO A 116 -13.22 -15.89 -20.63
CA PRO A 116 -11.83 -15.61 -20.94
C PRO A 116 -11.49 -14.13 -20.71
N LEU A 117 -10.31 -13.88 -20.13
CA LEU A 117 -9.82 -12.53 -19.89
C LEU A 117 -9.35 -11.86 -21.18
N PRO A 118 -9.55 -10.54 -21.34
CA PRO A 118 -9.03 -9.81 -22.49
C PRO A 118 -7.50 -9.86 -22.61
N PRO A 119 -6.92 -9.70 -23.82
CA PRO A 119 -5.47 -9.80 -24.04
C PRO A 119 -4.61 -8.78 -23.28
N HIS A 120 -5.19 -7.71 -22.75
CA HIS A 120 -4.45 -6.70 -21.98
C HIS A 120 -4.26 -7.09 -20.51
N CYS A 121 -4.93 -8.15 -20.04
CA CYS A 121 -4.76 -8.65 -18.68
C CYS A 121 -3.43 -9.40 -18.58
N VAL A 122 -2.70 -9.14 -17.49
CA VAL A 122 -1.55 -9.97 -17.11
C VAL A 122 -2.11 -11.17 -16.36
N THR A 123 -1.93 -12.37 -16.92
CA THR A 123 -2.55 -13.60 -16.41
C THR A 123 -1.56 -14.59 -15.82
N GLU A 124 -0.26 -14.30 -15.91
CA GLU A 124 0.81 -15.15 -15.40
C GLU A 124 1.79 -14.32 -14.56
N SER A 125 1.87 -14.64 -13.27
CA SER A 125 2.92 -14.17 -12.37
C SER A 125 2.98 -15.07 -11.13
N SER A 126 4.07 -15.01 -10.37
CA SER A 126 4.18 -15.73 -9.10
C SER A 126 3.09 -15.32 -8.09
N LYS A 127 2.65 -14.05 -8.16
CA LYS A 127 1.58 -13.50 -7.30
C LYS A 127 0.22 -14.07 -7.69
N ILE A 128 -0.06 -14.21 -8.99
CA ILE A 128 -1.27 -14.87 -9.50
C ILE A 128 -1.29 -16.33 -9.06
N GLY A 129 -0.16 -17.05 -9.20
CA GLY A 129 -0.05 -18.44 -8.73
C GLY A 129 -0.34 -18.60 -7.22
N ALA A 130 0.00 -17.59 -6.42
CA ALA A 130 -0.32 -17.54 -4.98
C ALA A 130 -1.75 -17.06 -4.67
N GLY A 131 -2.56 -16.72 -5.68
CA GLY A 131 -3.92 -16.21 -5.52
C GLY A 131 -4.00 -14.74 -5.08
N LEU A 132 -2.92 -13.97 -5.25
CA LEU A 132 -2.79 -12.59 -4.76
C LEU A 132 -2.67 -11.57 -5.91
N GLY A 133 -3.55 -11.68 -6.91
CA GLY A 133 -3.70 -10.69 -7.97
C GLY A 133 -4.45 -9.42 -7.50
N THR A 134 -4.73 -8.50 -8.42
CA THR A 134 -5.44 -7.24 -8.12
C THR A 134 -6.83 -7.47 -7.60
N ILE A 135 -7.52 -8.48 -8.12
CA ILE A 135 -8.68 -9.06 -7.47
C ILE A 135 -8.18 -10.34 -6.80
N ALA A 136 -8.06 -10.31 -5.48
CA ALA A 136 -7.45 -11.41 -4.74
C ALA A 136 -8.33 -12.66 -4.79
N ARG A 137 -7.78 -13.82 -5.15
CA ARG A 137 -8.49 -15.11 -5.09
C ARG A 137 -8.62 -15.61 -3.66
N VAL A 138 -7.55 -15.41 -2.89
CA VAL A 138 -7.43 -15.91 -1.52
C VAL A 138 -7.11 -14.78 -0.54
N VAL A 139 -7.48 -14.97 0.73
CA VAL A 139 -6.97 -14.16 1.84
C VAL A 139 -5.70 -14.75 2.43
N ALA A 140 -5.13 -14.08 3.44
CA ALA A 140 -4.04 -14.63 4.24
C ALA A 140 -4.38 -16.04 4.75
N GLY A 141 -3.43 -16.98 4.62
CA GLY A 141 -3.64 -18.39 4.92
C GLY A 141 -4.12 -19.24 3.73
N GLY A 142 -4.37 -18.64 2.56
CA GLY A 142 -4.70 -19.38 1.33
C GLY A 142 -6.16 -19.80 1.21
N LEU A 143 -7.04 -19.21 2.02
CA LEU A 143 -8.48 -19.49 1.98
C LEU A 143 -9.13 -18.78 0.79
N GLU A 144 -9.82 -19.54 -0.05
CA GLU A 144 -10.54 -19.07 -1.23
C GLU A 144 -11.68 -18.12 -0.85
N ILE A 145 -11.69 -16.92 -1.43
CA ILE A 145 -12.66 -15.88 -1.11
C ILE A 145 -14.03 -16.21 -1.70
N TYR A 146 -14.10 -16.71 -2.93
CA TYR A 146 -15.33 -16.71 -3.73
C TYR A 146 -16.04 -18.07 -3.74
N LYS A 147 -17.38 -18.05 -3.69
CA LYS A 147 -18.25 -19.24 -3.84
C LYS A 147 -18.26 -19.78 -5.27
N SER A 148 -18.06 -18.90 -6.24
CA SER A 148 -18.11 -19.18 -7.67
C SER A 148 -17.24 -18.19 -8.42
N LYS A 149 -16.99 -18.47 -9.70
CA LYS A 149 -16.39 -17.51 -10.61
C LYS A 149 -17.20 -16.21 -10.67
N ILE A 150 -16.52 -15.11 -10.92
CA ILE A 150 -17.12 -13.77 -11.07
C ILE A 150 -17.05 -13.28 -12.52
N PRO A 151 -17.96 -12.40 -12.95
CA PRO A 151 -17.88 -11.76 -14.26
C PRO A 151 -16.63 -10.87 -14.39
N PHE A 152 -16.01 -10.80 -15.57
CA PHE A 152 -14.90 -9.86 -15.80
C PHE A 152 -15.29 -8.39 -15.55
N ALA A 153 -16.56 -8.04 -15.81
CA ALA A 153 -17.09 -6.70 -15.53
C ALA A 153 -16.98 -6.31 -14.04
N GLU A 154 -16.90 -7.28 -13.13
CA GLU A 154 -16.61 -7.04 -11.71
C GLU A 154 -15.20 -6.49 -11.51
N ALA A 155 -14.20 -7.08 -12.17
CA ALA A 155 -12.83 -6.60 -12.11
C ALA A 155 -12.70 -5.21 -12.74
N GLU A 156 -13.31 -4.98 -13.91
CA GLU A 156 -13.32 -3.65 -14.53
C GLU A 156 -13.93 -2.60 -13.60
N ARG A 157 -15.08 -2.88 -12.99
CA ARG A 157 -15.70 -1.94 -12.04
C ARG A 157 -14.74 -1.61 -10.91
N ARG A 158 -14.19 -2.62 -10.22
CA ARG A 158 -13.28 -2.43 -9.09
C ARG A 158 -12.01 -1.64 -9.46
N VAL A 159 -11.46 -1.92 -10.64
CA VAL A 159 -10.31 -1.16 -11.15
C VAL A 159 -10.67 0.29 -11.40
N GLU A 160 -11.82 0.56 -12.01
CA GLU A 160 -12.26 1.94 -12.31
C GLU A 160 -12.72 2.71 -11.06
N THR A 161 -13.32 2.06 -10.08
CA THR A 161 -13.89 2.72 -8.89
C THR A 161 -12.95 2.76 -7.69
N CYS A 162 -11.97 1.86 -7.60
CA CYS A 162 -11.05 1.77 -6.46
C CYS A 162 -9.58 1.99 -6.87
N TRP A 163 -9.06 1.13 -7.74
CA TRP A 163 -7.64 1.15 -8.14
C TRP A 163 -7.26 2.47 -8.82
N ARG A 164 -8.01 2.88 -9.86
CA ARG A 164 -7.68 4.05 -10.67
C ARG A 164 -7.74 5.36 -9.86
N PRO A 165 -8.77 5.64 -9.05
CA PRO A 165 -8.77 6.83 -8.21
C PRO A 165 -7.63 6.85 -7.19
N TYR A 166 -7.29 5.71 -6.59
CA TYR A 166 -6.17 5.62 -5.66
C TYR A 166 -4.86 6.02 -6.34
N HIS A 167 -4.57 5.44 -7.50
CA HIS A 167 -3.34 5.73 -8.26
C HIS A 167 -3.31 7.14 -8.84
N ASN A 168 -4.46 7.68 -9.27
CA ASN A 168 -4.55 9.08 -9.73
C ASN A 168 -4.22 10.05 -8.59
N MET A 169 -4.77 9.81 -7.39
CA MET A 169 -4.50 10.65 -6.22
C MET A 169 -3.05 10.53 -5.76
N LEU A 170 -2.48 9.32 -5.76
CA LEU A 170 -1.08 9.11 -5.41
C LEU A 170 -0.14 9.83 -6.39
N GLU A 171 -0.37 9.70 -7.70
CA GLU A 171 0.42 10.40 -8.73
C GLU A 171 0.28 11.92 -8.59
N GLN A 172 -0.91 12.42 -8.26
CA GLN A 172 -1.15 13.84 -7.98
C GLN A 172 -0.31 14.31 -6.80
N LEU A 173 -0.38 13.65 -5.65
CA LEU A 173 0.38 14.02 -4.44
C LEU A 173 1.89 14.00 -4.68
N LEU A 174 2.39 12.98 -5.39
CA LEU A 174 3.80 12.88 -5.74
C LEU A 174 4.23 14.00 -6.71
N THR A 175 3.39 14.33 -7.69
CA THR A 175 3.66 15.42 -8.64
C THR A 175 3.67 16.77 -7.95
N GLU A 176 2.73 17.02 -7.03
CA GLU A 176 2.69 18.22 -6.19
C GLU A 176 3.99 18.35 -5.38
N ALA A 177 4.37 17.30 -4.64
CA ALA A 177 5.61 17.27 -3.85
C ALA A 177 6.86 17.52 -4.71
N ARG A 178 6.99 16.80 -5.84
CA ARG A 178 8.13 16.96 -6.76
C ARG A 178 8.19 18.35 -7.37
N THR A 179 7.05 18.95 -7.70
CA THR A 179 7.00 20.31 -8.26
C THR A 179 7.46 21.35 -7.25
N GLN A 180 7.07 21.20 -5.99
CA GLN A 180 7.39 22.14 -4.93
C GLN A 180 8.82 22.01 -4.39
N HIS A 181 9.35 20.78 -4.33
CA HIS A 181 10.63 20.50 -3.66
C HIS A 181 11.74 20.01 -4.60
N GLY A 182 11.45 19.84 -5.89
CA GLY A 182 12.37 19.24 -6.88
C GLY A 182 12.44 17.71 -6.83
N VAL A 183 11.98 17.10 -5.73
CA VAL A 183 11.93 15.67 -5.49
C VAL A 183 10.65 15.28 -4.75
N ALA A 184 10.22 14.03 -4.88
CA ALA A 184 9.18 13.42 -4.07
C ALA A 184 9.68 12.10 -3.50
N LEU A 185 9.46 11.88 -2.21
CA LEU A 185 9.71 10.62 -1.52
C LEU A 185 8.38 10.00 -1.12
N LEU A 186 8.11 8.78 -1.58
CA LEU A 186 6.98 7.98 -1.15
C LEU A 186 7.41 7.02 -0.04
N LEU A 187 6.70 7.03 1.09
CA LEU A 187 6.70 5.91 2.02
C LEU A 187 5.45 5.05 1.76
N ASP A 188 5.66 3.83 1.28
CA ASP A 188 4.62 2.81 1.08
C ASP A 188 4.45 2.03 2.38
N CYS A 189 3.39 2.35 3.13
CA CYS A 189 3.17 1.96 4.52
C CYS A 189 2.39 0.64 4.60
N HIS A 190 3.00 -0.38 5.20
CA HIS A 190 2.45 -1.73 5.27
C HIS A 190 2.65 -2.41 6.62
N SER A 191 1.93 -3.52 6.80
CA SER A 191 2.18 -4.49 7.86
C SER A 191 2.26 -5.90 7.31
N MET A 192 2.97 -6.77 8.02
CA MET A 192 3.09 -8.17 7.65
C MET A 192 2.68 -9.09 8.80
N PRO A 193 2.16 -10.29 8.50
CA PRO A 193 1.99 -11.34 9.50
C PRO A 193 3.28 -11.59 10.29
N SER A 194 3.17 -11.83 11.59
CA SER A 194 4.32 -12.05 12.48
C SER A 194 5.14 -13.28 12.17
N VAL A 195 4.50 -14.29 11.58
CA VAL A 195 5.14 -15.55 11.17
C VAL A 195 4.93 -15.75 9.68
N GLY A 196 5.96 -16.24 9.00
CA GLY A 196 5.89 -16.59 7.59
C GLY A 196 4.80 -17.63 7.31
N GLY A 197 3.93 -17.35 6.34
CA GLY A 197 2.87 -18.27 5.92
C GLY A 197 3.42 -19.50 5.19
N ASN A 198 2.63 -20.57 5.13
CA ASN A 198 3.04 -21.88 4.60
C ASN A 198 3.57 -21.87 3.16
N ASN A 199 3.15 -20.90 2.33
CA ASN A 199 3.55 -20.78 0.91
C ASN A 199 4.70 -19.78 0.68
N MET A 200 5.37 -19.34 1.75
CA MET A 200 6.47 -18.38 1.68
C MET A 200 7.82 -19.06 1.97
N PRO A 201 8.95 -18.54 1.46
CA PRO A 201 10.27 -19.09 1.76
C PRO A 201 10.63 -19.11 3.26
N ASP A 202 9.99 -18.25 4.05
CA ASP A 202 10.16 -18.09 5.48
C ASP A 202 9.05 -18.79 6.30
N ALA A 203 8.37 -19.80 5.73
CA ALA A 203 7.27 -20.52 6.39
C ALA A 203 7.61 -20.96 7.82
N GLY A 204 6.76 -20.59 8.77
CA GLY A 204 6.90 -20.92 10.19
C GLY A 204 7.97 -20.11 10.95
N GLN A 205 8.70 -19.22 10.29
CA GLN A 205 9.73 -18.40 10.93
C GLN A 205 9.14 -17.07 11.42
N ARG A 206 9.54 -16.64 12.62
CA ARG A 206 9.22 -15.28 13.10
C ARG A 206 9.94 -14.28 12.21
N ARG A 207 9.20 -13.28 11.76
CA ARG A 207 9.74 -12.20 10.92
C ARG A 207 10.46 -11.15 11.76
N ALA A 208 11.29 -10.36 11.10
CA ALA A 208 11.86 -9.15 11.68
C ALA A 208 10.75 -8.22 12.20
N ASP A 209 11.07 -7.32 13.11
CA ASP A 209 10.09 -6.35 13.62
C ASP A 209 9.71 -5.35 12.52
N MET A 210 10.69 -4.95 11.72
CA MET A 210 10.53 -4.02 10.59
C MET A 210 11.25 -4.56 9.34
N VAL A 211 10.65 -4.43 8.16
CA VAL A 211 11.35 -4.70 6.88
C VAL A 211 11.31 -3.46 6.00
N LEU A 212 12.48 -2.98 5.61
CA LEU A 212 12.64 -1.90 4.64
C LEU A 212 12.80 -2.48 3.23
N GLY A 213 11.90 -2.11 2.31
CA GLY A 213 11.94 -2.51 0.90
C GLY A 213 12.28 -1.33 0.00
N ASP A 214 13.47 -1.33 -0.61
CA ASP A 214 13.96 -0.28 -1.50
C ASP A 214 14.14 -0.78 -2.96
N PHE A 215 13.40 -1.84 -3.28
CA PHE A 215 13.51 -2.60 -4.52
C PHE A 215 14.96 -2.97 -4.84
N HIS A 216 15.67 -3.51 -3.84
CA HIS A 216 17.08 -3.90 -3.94
C HIS A 216 18.01 -2.74 -4.34
N GLY A 217 17.79 -1.57 -3.75
CA GLY A 217 18.58 -0.34 -3.96
C GLY A 217 18.22 0.46 -5.21
N THR A 218 17.17 0.06 -5.93
CA THR A 218 16.78 0.73 -7.18
C THR A 218 15.78 1.86 -6.97
N SER A 219 15.01 1.85 -5.87
CA SER A 219 13.94 2.84 -5.66
C SER A 219 14.35 4.09 -4.87
N CYS A 220 15.39 3.98 -4.03
CA CYS A 220 15.96 5.11 -3.30
C CYS A 220 17.46 4.91 -3.03
N PRO A 221 18.24 5.96 -2.72
CA PRO A 221 19.66 5.81 -2.42
C PRO A 221 19.88 5.07 -1.09
N SER A 222 20.91 4.22 -1.03
CA SER A 222 21.19 3.38 0.14
C SER A 222 21.30 4.17 1.45
N ARG A 223 21.84 5.39 1.40
CA ARG A 223 21.96 6.26 2.58
C ARG A 223 20.64 6.65 3.22
N LEU A 224 19.53 6.69 2.47
CA LEU A 224 18.20 6.91 3.03
C LEU A 224 17.78 5.68 3.84
N VAL A 225 18.01 4.49 3.29
CA VAL A 225 17.72 3.20 3.93
C VAL A 225 18.59 3.00 5.17
N ASP A 226 19.87 3.37 5.10
CA ASP A 226 20.80 3.32 6.24
C ASP A 226 20.33 4.21 7.39
N ARG A 227 19.84 5.43 7.08
CA ARG A 227 19.26 6.33 8.09
C ARG A 227 17.98 5.78 8.70
N ALA A 228 17.06 5.28 7.87
CA ALA A 228 15.81 4.70 8.33
C ALA A 228 16.05 3.46 9.21
N GLU A 229 16.93 2.56 8.78
CA GLU A 229 17.34 1.37 9.55
C GLU A 229 17.98 1.77 10.88
N GLY A 230 18.96 2.68 10.86
CA GLY A 230 19.64 3.12 12.08
C GLY A 230 18.70 3.75 13.09
N TYR A 231 17.74 4.55 12.64
CA TYR A 231 16.72 5.14 13.50
C TYR A 231 15.77 4.08 14.10
N LEU A 232 15.25 3.16 13.28
CA LEU A 232 14.37 2.09 13.76
C LEU A 232 15.09 1.15 14.74
N ALA A 233 16.35 0.81 14.47
CA ALA A 233 17.20 0.05 15.38
C ALA A 233 17.42 0.79 16.70
N SER A 234 17.61 2.12 16.66
CA SER A 234 17.74 2.95 17.87
C SER A 234 16.46 3.00 18.71
N CYS A 235 15.29 2.77 18.10
CA CYS A 235 14.02 2.58 18.79
C CYS A 235 13.84 1.15 19.37
N GLY A 236 14.85 0.28 19.22
CA GLY A 236 14.86 -1.08 19.73
C GLY A 236 14.07 -2.08 18.88
N PHE A 237 13.98 -1.88 17.57
CA PHE A 237 13.37 -2.84 16.64
C PHE A 237 14.45 -3.63 15.88
N GLY A 238 14.21 -4.93 15.67
CA GLY A 238 14.96 -5.71 14.71
C GLY A 238 14.57 -5.35 13.28
N VAL A 239 15.50 -4.83 12.49
CA VAL A 239 15.26 -4.38 11.12
C VAL A 239 15.91 -5.34 10.11
N ALA A 240 15.17 -5.70 9.07
CA ALA A 240 15.69 -6.39 7.91
C ALA A 240 15.51 -5.54 6.64
N ARG A 241 16.27 -5.84 5.59
CA ARG A 241 16.15 -5.20 4.28
C ARG A 241 15.74 -6.19 3.22
N ASN A 242 14.76 -5.81 2.41
CA ASN A 242 14.33 -6.50 1.20
C ASN A 242 13.93 -7.98 1.36
N LYS A 243 13.71 -8.46 2.59
CA LYS A 243 13.39 -9.87 2.87
C LYS A 243 12.36 -9.98 3.99
N PRO A 244 11.25 -10.71 3.75
CA PRO A 244 10.84 -11.29 2.47
C PRO A 244 10.25 -10.25 1.49
N TYR A 245 10.14 -8.98 1.90
CA TYR A 245 9.49 -7.91 1.14
C TYR A 245 10.51 -6.88 0.67
N ALA A 246 10.71 -6.79 -0.66
CA ALA A 246 11.62 -5.82 -1.29
C ALA A 246 10.93 -4.56 -1.80
N GLY A 247 9.60 -4.48 -1.73
CA GLY A 247 8.82 -3.43 -2.39
C GLY A 247 7.79 -4.01 -3.36
N GLY A 248 6.55 -3.58 -3.23
CA GLY A 248 5.40 -4.00 -4.01
C GLY A 248 5.31 -3.30 -5.37
N TYR A 249 4.13 -3.36 -5.99
CA TYR A 249 3.86 -2.65 -7.23
C TYR A 249 4.03 -1.14 -7.07
N ILE A 250 3.50 -0.53 -6.00
CA ILE A 250 3.59 0.90 -5.73
C ILE A 250 5.05 1.32 -5.60
N THR A 251 5.83 0.63 -4.77
CA THR A 251 7.28 0.90 -4.62
C THR A 251 7.99 0.89 -5.97
N GLN A 252 7.77 -0.14 -6.78
CA GLN A 252 8.45 -0.32 -8.07
C GLN A 252 7.96 0.65 -9.14
N HIS A 253 6.64 0.88 -9.22
CA HIS A 253 6.01 1.66 -10.28
C HIS A 253 6.29 3.16 -10.16
N TYR A 254 6.30 3.67 -8.92
CA TYR A 254 6.53 5.10 -8.66
C TYR A 254 8.01 5.44 -8.48
N ALA A 255 8.89 4.45 -8.41
CA ALA A 255 10.34 4.65 -8.41
C ALA A 255 10.81 5.12 -9.79
N ARG A 256 11.05 6.44 -9.92
CA ARG A 256 11.56 7.09 -11.14
C ARG A 256 12.64 8.09 -10.73
N ARG A 257 13.75 7.57 -10.19
CA ARG A 257 14.84 8.35 -9.57
C ARG A 257 15.39 9.45 -10.49
N ASP A 258 15.56 9.14 -11.77
CA ASP A 258 16.04 10.10 -12.78
C ASP A 258 15.07 11.27 -13.00
N GLN A 259 13.81 11.13 -12.59
CA GLN A 259 12.78 12.16 -12.66
C GLN A 259 12.51 12.84 -11.30
N GLY A 260 13.24 12.44 -10.25
CA GLY A 260 13.10 12.97 -8.89
C GLY A 260 12.05 12.26 -8.04
N PHE A 261 11.60 11.06 -8.41
CA PHE A 261 10.66 10.26 -7.61
C PHE A 261 11.37 9.07 -6.96
N PHE A 262 11.30 9.00 -5.64
CA PHE A 262 11.94 8.00 -4.80
C PHE A 262 10.87 7.28 -3.98
N THR A 263 11.05 5.99 -3.73
CA THR A 263 10.09 5.22 -2.92
C THR A 263 10.82 4.34 -1.92
N LEU A 264 10.21 4.13 -0.76
CA LEU A 264 10.63 3.19 0.28
C LEU A 264 9.39 2.50 0.80
N GLN A 265 9.41 1.16 0.88
CA GLN A 265 8.38 0.39 1.57
C GLN A 265 8.80 0.10 3.00
N LEU A 266 7.85 0.16 3.94
CA LEU A 266 8.04 -0.30 5.30
C LEU A 266 6.95 -1.30 5.67
N GLU A 267 7.37 -2.52 5.99
CA GLU A 267 6.52 -3.56 6.58
C GLU A 267 6.73 -3.59 8.10
N ILE A 268 5.65 -3.42 8.85
CA ILE A 268 5.65 -3.54 10.32
C ILE A 268 5.12 -4.93 10.70
N ASN A 269 5.85 -5.65 11.55
CA ASN A 269 5.34 -6.89 12.13
C ASN A 269 4.09 -6.61 13.00
N ARG A 270 2.98 -7.27 12.69
CA ARG A 270 1.69 -7.04 13.37
C ARG A 270 1.73 -7.40 14.85
N ASP A 271 2.60 -8.32 15.30
CA ASP A 271 2.76 -8.66 16.72
C ASP A 271 3.15 -7.45 17.59
N LEU A 272 3.75 -6.42 16.99
CA LEU A 272 4.19 -5.22 17.69
C LEU A 272 3.04 -4.30 18.10
N TYR A 273 1.90 -4.35 17.40
CA TYR A 273 0.86 -3.33 17.54
C TYR A 273 -0.57 -3.88 17.58
N MET A 274 -0.80 -5.15 17.28
CA MET A 274 -2.12 -5.77 17.32
C MET A 274 -2.10 -7.24 17.75
N ASP A 275 -3.24 -7.70 18.26
CA ASP A 275 -3.59 -9.12 18.29
C ASP A 275 -4.06 -9.49 16.88
N GLU A 276 -3.22 -10.24 16.15
CA GLU A 276 -3.47 -10.61 14.76
C GLU A 276 -4.71 -11.48 14.57
N GLU A 277 -5.00 -12.35 15.55
CA GLU A 277 -6.12 -13.26 15.45
C GLU A 277 -7.45 -12.52 15.65
N LYS A 278 -7.51 -11.60 16.62
CA LYS A 278 -8.72 -10.85 16.95
C LYS A 278 -8.87 -9.55 16.16
N ILE A 279 -7.80 -9.09 15.49
CA ILE A 279 -7.74 -7.84 14.75
C ILE A 279 -8.11 -6.65 15.66
N VAL A 280 -7.42 -6.57 16.80
CA VAL A 280 -7.55 -5.46 17.76
C VAL A 280 -6.18 -4.92 18.13
N LYS A 281 -6.08 -3.62 18.39
CA LYS A 281 -4.82 -2.98 18.82
C LYS A 281 -4.32 -3.60 20.12
N SER A 282 -3.02 -3.82 20.20
CA SER A 282 -2.34 -4.28 21.41
C SER A 282 -1.81 -3.08 22.22
N ALA A 283 -1.30 -3.33 23.42
CA ALA A 283 -0.63 -2.31 24.22
C ALA A 283 0.62 -1.73 23.54
N GLY A 284 1.19 -2.42 22.54
CA GLY A 284 2.36 -1.98 21.79
C GLY A 284 2.07 -0.88 20.76
N PHE A 285 0.78 -0.67 20.39
CA PHE A 285 0.38 0.26 19.35
C PHE A 285 0.98 1.66 19.51
N ALA A 286 0.87 2.25 20.70
CA ALA A 286 1.37 3.59 20.97
C ALA A 286 2.91 3.68 20.89
N ARG A 287 3.64 2.60 21.18
CA ARG A 287 5.10 2.55 21.00
C ARG A 287 5.47 2.58 19.53
N VAL A 288 4.79 1.78 18.71
CA VAL A 288 5.03 1.72 17.26
C VAL A 288 4.66 3.06 16.61
N GLN A 289 3.50 3.64 16.96
CA GLN A 289 3.08 4.95 16.45
C GLN A 289 4.13 6.03 16.73
N ARG A 290 4.63 6.16 17.97
CA ARG A 290 5.70 7.11 18.30
C ARG A 290 6.97 6.90 17.46
N ALA A 291 7.34 5.65 17.21
CA ALA A 291 8.47 5.34 16.35
C ALA A 291 8.23 5.78 14.90
N MET A 292 7.03 5.54 14.36
CA MET A 292 6.65 6.00 13.02
C MET A 292 6.63 7.54 12.94
N THR A 293 6.17 8.24 13.98
CA THR A 293 6.22 9.70 14.05
C THR A 293 7.64 10.23 13.89
N GLY A 294 8.62 9.69 14.60
CA GLY A 294 10.02 10.11 14.43
C GLY A 294 10.65 9.63 13.12
N LEU A 295 10.20 8.50 12.55
CA LEU A 295 10.64 8.07 11.20
C LEU A 295 10.16 9.07 10.15
N ILE A 296 8.90 9.51 10.23
CA ILE A 296 8.33 10.54 9.36
C ILE A 296 9.18 11.81 9.42
N GLU A 297 9.52 12.30 10.62
CA GLU A 297 10.37 13.49 10.78
C GLU A 297 11.75 13.30 10.13
N LEU A 298 12.38 12.13 10.32
CA LEU A 298 13.66 11.80 9.71
C LEU A 298 13.59 11.76 8.18
N LEU A 299 12.51 11.19 7.63
CA LEU A 299 12.32 11.08 6.18
C LEU A 299 12.03 12.46 5.58
N ILE A 300 11.23 13.30 6.22
CA ILE A 300 11.00 14.70 5.83
C ILE A 300 12.33 15.45 5.77
N ALA A 301 13.16 15.34 6.82
CA ALA A 301 14.47 16.00 6.86
C ALA A 301 15.45 15.46 5.80
N SER A 302 15.24 14.23 5.32
CA SER A 302 16.07 13.58 4.30
C SER A 302 15.52 13.74 2.88
N ALA A 303 14.28 14.23 2.70
CA ALA A 303 13.64 14.35 1.40
C ALA A 303 14.04 15.65 0.68
N THR A 304 15.34 15.86 0.47
CA THR A 304 15.89 17.00 -0.25
C THR A 304 16.56 16.56 -1.56
N PRO A 305 16.65 17.43 -2.58
CA PRO A 305 17.35 17.09 -3.83
C PRO A 305 18.79 16.63 -3.60
N ASP A 306 19.56 17.36 -2.79
CA ASP A 306 20.95 17.02 -2.48
C ASP A 306 21.08 15.64 -1.83
N PHE A 307 20.17 15.32 -0.91
CA PHE A 307 20.17 14.04 -0.19
C PHE A 307 19.60 12.87 -0.99
N LEU A 308 18.69 13.09 -1.94
CA LEU A 308 18.11 11.98 -2.72
C LEU A 308 18.86 11.69 -4.02
N HIS A 309 19.53 12.68 -4.62
CA HIS A 309 20.29 12.50 -5.86
C HIS A 309 21.75 12.11 -5.68
N GLY A 310 22.41 12.59 -4.62
CA GLY A 310 23.81 12.22 -4.35
C GLY A 310 23.98 10.79 -3.84
#